data_AF-A0A2E8R2J5-F1
#
_entry.id   AF-A0A2E8R2J5-F1
#
_cell.length_a   1.000
_cell.length_b   1.000
_cell.length_c   1.000
_cell.angle_alpha   90.00
_cell.angle_beta   90.00
_cell.angle_gamma   90.00
#
_symmetry.space_group_name_H-M   'P 1'
#
loop_
_entity.id
_entity.type
_entity.pdbx_description
1 polymer ?
#
loop_
_entity_poly.entity_id
_entity_poly.type
_entity_poly.pdbx_seq_one_letter_code
_entity_poly.pdbx_strand_id
1 'polypeptide(L)'
;MIDAVSPGGTVMMAAFSGDLSDPGEWRHPPAPADRLDEIRDQTPAYDVARTPTRGLGLVAEYFRTYPGVLRSGHPQSSFTALGPSAETLTAGHALDNRFGPQSPLGRLVDIGGKILLLGAPHDTASLFHLTQHLVGAYPAVEKAAPMIVQGERRWIRYRDIEYPIDWFDAGVEVLISKGIAKRGQVCAARSILFPAAEAAGYLVEWRRENGYVSS
;
A
#
# COMPACT_ATOMS: atom_id res chain seq x y z
N MET A 1 10.92 -13.54 -10.36
CA MET A 1 10.81 -12.87 -9.04
C MET A 1 10.74 -13.89 -7.92
N ILE A 2 9.83 -14.86 -7.98
CA ILE A 2 9.75 -15.97 -7.00
C ILE A 2 11.09 -16.73 -6.93
N ASP A 3 11.68 -17.07 -8.08
CA ASP A 3 12.99 -17.75 -8.09
C ASP A 3 14.17 -16.85 -7.69
N ALA A 4 13.97 -15.53 -7.66
CA ALA A 4 15.01 -14.57 -7.29
C ALA A 4 15.09 -14.36 -5.78
N VAL A 5 14.02 -14.66 -5.05
CA VAL A 5 14.09 -14.85 -3.60
C VAL A 5 14.55 -16.28 -3.35
N SER A 6 15.29 -16.52 -2.26
CA SER A 6 15.70 -17.89 -1.92
C SER A 6 14.47 -18.77 -1.67
N PRO A 7 14.59 -20.12 -1.64
CA PRO A 7 13.46 -20.99 -1.29
C PRO A 7 12.79 -20.68 0.06
N GLY A 8 13.51 -20.00 0.97
CA GLY A 8 12.97 -19.49 2.25
C GLY A 8 12.47 -18.04 2.20
N GLY A 9 12.49 -17.41 1.03
CA GLY A 9 12.10 -16.01 0.83
C GLY A 9 10.62 -15.83 0.56
N THR A 10 10.13 -14.61 0.79
CA THR A 10 8.73 -14.23 0.55
C THR A 10 8.68 -13.01 -0.36
N VAL A 11 7.81 -13.04 -1.36
CA VAL A 11 7.50 -11.88 -2.21
C VAL A 11 6.19 -11.29 -1.74
N MET A 12 6.14 -9.97 -1.53
CA MET A 12 4.92 -9.22 -1.24
C MET A 12 4.74 -8.11 -2.28
N MET A 13 3.51 -7.88 -2.71
CA MET A 13 3.13 -6.80 -3.63
C MET A 13 1.89 -6.07 -3.10
N ALA A 14 1.78 -4.78 -3.39
CA ALA A 14 0.52 -4.07 -3.23
C ALA A 14 -0.56 -4.72 -4.13
N ALA A 15 -1.80 -4.71 -3.66
CA ALA A 15 -2.98 -5.20 -4.37
C ALA A 15 -4.18 -4.25 -4.16
N PHE A 16 -3.91 -2.95 -4.24
CA PHE A 16 -4.85 -1.87 -3.98
C PHE A 16 -6.04 -1.88 -4.95
N SER A 17 -7.21 -1.57 -4.41
CA SER A 17 -8.51 -1.58 -5.06
C SER A 17 -9.23 -0.26 -4.76
N GLY A 18 -8.60 0.84 -5.15
CA GLY A 18 -9.05 2.20 -4.84
C GLY A 18 -10.45 2.56 -5.37
N ASP A 19 -10.97 1.82 -6.35
CA ASP A 19 -12.35 1.97 -6.84
C ASP A 19 -13.41 1.53 -5.80
N LEU A 20 -13.02 0.86 -4.71
CA LEU A 20 -13.90 0.55 -3.57
C LEU A 20 -13.91 1.67 -2.51
N SER A 21 -13.65 2.92 -2.93
CA SER A 21 -13.80 4.11 -2.11
C SER A 21 -15.13 4.81 -2.32
N ASP A 22 -15.50 5.70 -1.40
CA ASP A 22 -16.71 6.50 -1.56
C ASP A 22 -16.62 7.30 -2.88
N PRO A 23 -17.58 7.14 -3.81
CA PRO A 23 -17.55 7.83 -5.10
C PRO A 23 -17.56 9.36 -4.97
N GLY A 24 -18.02 9.91 -3.85
CA GLY A 24 -17.96 11.35 -3.57
C GLY A 24 -16.54 11.89 -3.39
N GLU A 25 -15.56 11.01 -3.16
CA GLU A 25 -14.14 11.37 -3.05
C GLU A 25 -13.38 11.26 -4.38
N TRP A 26 -14.00 10.70 -5.43
CA TRP A 26 -13.31 10.45 -6.69
C TRP A 26 -12.98 11.75 -7.42
N ARG A 27 -11.78 11.82 -7.99
CA ARG A 27 -11.27 12.99 -8.73
C ARG A 27 -10.77 12.67 -10.15
N HIS A 28 -10.55 11.39 -10.46
CA HIS A 28 -9.88 10.97 -11.69
C HIS A 28 -10.62 9.82 -12.40
N PRO A 29 -11.77 10.09 -13.06
CA PRO A 29 -12.57 11.33 -13.00
C PRO A 29 -13.47 11.38 -11.75
N PRO A 30 -14.08 12.53 -11.42
CA PRO A 30 -15.13 12.58 -10.40
C PRO A 30 -16.40 11.85 -10.87
N ALA A 31 -17.10 11.22 -9.92
CA ALA A 31 -18.41 10.63 -10.19
C ALA A 31 -19.48 11.74 -10.39
N PRO A 32 -20.54 11.48 -11.19
CA PRO A 32 -21.68 12.40 -11.28
C PRO A 32 -22.35 12.55 -9.92
N ALA A 33 -22.52 13.80 -9.47
CA ALA A 33 -23.02 14.11 -8.12
C ALA A 33 -24.45 13.58 -7.87
N ASP A 34 -25.27 13.49 -8.93
CA ASP A 34 -26.64 12.96 -8.91
C ASP A 34 -26.72 11.42 -8.93
N ARG A 35 -25.58 10.72 -9.06
CA ARG A 35 -25.50 9.25 -9.16
C ARG A 35 -24.75 8.59 -8.00
N LEU A 36 -24.30 9.36 -7.01
CA LEU A 36 -23.46 8.84 -5.92
C LEU A 36 -24.12 7.68 -5.16
N ASP A 37 -25.41 7.79 -4.83
CA ASP A 37 -26.12 6.75 -4.08
C ASP A 37 -26.34 5.48 -4.90
N GLU A 38 -26.65 5.62 -6.20
CA GLU A 38 -26.75 4.48 -7.10
C GLU A 38 -25.40 3.75 -7.23
N ILE A 39 -24.30 4.50 -7.36
CA ILE A 39 -22.96 3.91 -7.40
C ILE A 39 -22.71 3.16 -6.08
N ARG A 40 -22.99 3.77 -4.92
CA ARG A 40 -22.86 3.11 -3.62
C ARG A 40 -23.69 1.82 -3.54
N ASP A 41 -24.90 1.82 -4.08
CA ASP A 41 -25.79 0.65 -4.05
C ASP A 41 -25.31 -0.49 -4.95
N GLN A 42 -24.69 -0.16 -6.08
CA GLN A 42 -24.23 -1.16 -7.06
C GLN A 42 -22.79 -1.64 -6.84
N THR A 43 -21.95 -0.87 -6.13
CA THR A 43 -20.56 -1.29 -5.88
C THR A 43 -20.52 -2.59 -5.05
N PRO A 44 -19.90 -3.67 -5.56
CA PRO A 44 -19.80 -4.92 -4.84
C PRO A 44 -18.92 -4.79 -3.60
N ALA A 45 -19.17 -5.64 -2.61
CA ALA A 45 -18.26 -5.77 -1.47
C ALA A 45 -16.88 -6.24 -1.92
N TYR A 46 -15.85 -5.83 -1.16
CA TYR A 46 -14.53 -6.42 -1.30
C TYR A 46 -14.57 -7.94 -1.13
N ASP A 47 -14.12 -8.63 -2.17
CA ASP A 47 -13.84 -10.06 -2.19
C ASP A 47 -12.33 -10.25 -2.38
N VAL A 48 -11.68 -10.92 -1.42
CA VAL A 48 -10.23 -11.14 -1.41
C VAL A 48 -9.74 -11.88 -2.66
N ALA A 49 -10.55 -12.80 -3.20
CA ALA A 49 -10.20 -13.61 -4.37
C ALA A 49 -10.52 -12.89 -5.69
N ARG A 50 -11.59 -12.07 -5.72
CA ARG A 50 -12.17 -11.56 -6.97
C ARG A 50 -11.91 -10.09 -7.25
N THR A 51 -11.75 -9.25 -6.22
CA THR A 51 -11.62 -7.80 -6.42
C THR A 51 -10.34 -7.48 -7.22
N PRO A 52 -10.44 -6.83 -8.39
CA PRO A 52 -9.26 -6.50 -9.19
C PRO A 52 -8.40 -5.43 -8.48
N THR A 53 -7.14 -5.34 -8.88
CA THR A 53 -6.30 -4.19 -8.51
C THR A 53 -6.60 -3.00 -9.41
N ARG A 54 -6.24 -1.79 -8.94
CA ARG A 54 -6.33 -0.55 -9.70
C ARG A 54 -5.00 0.20 -9.66
N GLY A 55 -4.46 0.55 -10.82
CA GLY A 55 -3.27 1.43 -10.93
C GLY A 55 -1.94 0.79 -10.52
N LEU A 56 -1.88 -0.54 -10.35
CA LEU A 56 -0.66 -1.25 -9.91
C LEU A 56 0.09 -2.00 -11.02
N GLY A 57 -0.53 -2.12 -12.20
CA GLY A 57 0.06 -2.79 -13.36
C GLY A 57 -0.18 -4.31 -13.41
N LEU A 58 0.13 -4.88 -14.58
CA LEU A 58 -0.18 -6.28 -14.92
C LEU A 58 0.52 -7.30 -14.02
N VAL A 59 1.72 -6.98 -13.53
CA VAL A 59 2.50 -7.90 -12.68
C VAL A 59 1.81 -8.14 -11.35
N ALA A 60 1.31 -7.07 -10.69
CA ALA A 60 0.57 -7.18 -9.44
C ALA A 60 -0.77 -7.90 -9.65
N GLU A 61 -1.47 -7.59 -10.75
CA GLU A 61 -2.74 -8.23 -11.09
C GLU A 61 -2.60 -9.73 -11.40
N TYR A 62 -1.53 -10.12 -12.10
CA TYR A 62 -1.24 -11.53 -12.31
C TYR A 62 -0.82 -12.21 -11.01
N PHE A 63 0.08 -11.58 -10.24
CA PHE A 63 0.60 -12.13 -8.98
C PHE A 63 -0.53 -12.42 -7.99
N ARG A 64 -1.53 -11.53 -7.83
CA ARG A 64 -2.65 -11.78 -6.90
C ARG A 64 -3.47 -13.04 -7.22
N THR A 65 -3.42 -13.53 -8.46
CA THR A 65 -4.14 -14.73 -8.90
C THR A 65 -3.25 -15.98 -8.97
N TYR A 66 -1.95 -15.82 -8.70
CA TYR A 66 -1.00 -16.92 -8.80
C TYR A 66 -1.26 -17.97 -7.70
N PRO A 67 -1.18 -19.28 -8.01
CA PRO A 67 -1.47 -20.32 -7.03
C PRO A 67 -0.65 -20.17 -5.74
N GLY A 68 -1.34 -20.26 -4.59
CA GLY A 68 -0.72 -20.17 -3.26
C GLY A 68 -0.48 -18.74 -2.75
N VAL A 69 -0.76 -17.71 -3.54
CA VAL A 69 -0.69 -16.31 -3.09
C VAL A 69 -1.82 -16.03 -2.10
N LEU A 70 -1.46 -15.44 -0.96
CA LEU A 70 -2.40 -14.93 0.04
C LEU A 70 -2.60 -13.43 -0.18
N ARG A 71 -3.78 -12.91 0.18
CA ARG A 71 -4.08 -11.47 0.11
C ARG A 71 -4.71 -11.00 1.42
N SER A 72 -4.30 -9.83 1.88
CA SER A 72 -4.82 -9.24 3.11
C SER A 72 -6.24 -8.66 2.96
N GLY A 73 -6.92 -8.50 4.09
CA GLY A 73 -8.35 -8.22 4.14
C GLY A 73 -8.79 -6.77 3.90
N HIS A 74 -7.88 -5.82 3.68
CA HIS A 74 -8.25 -4.41 3.56
C HIS A 74 -8.93 -4.11 2.22
N PRO A 75 -10.12 -3.47 2.19
CA PRO A 75 -10.94 -3.35 0.99
C PRO A 75 -10.39 -2.41 -0.09
N GLN A 76 -9.45 -1.52 0.26
CA GLN A 76 -8.88 -0.53 -0.67
C GLN A 76 -7.36 -0.66 -0.86
N SER A 77 -6.65 -1.23 0.11
CA SER A 77 -5.19 -1.16 0.18
C SER A 77 -4.57 -2.48 0.60
N SER A 78 -5.19 -3.59 0.20
CA SER A 78 -4.66 -4.92 0.46
C SER A 78 -3.29 -5.15 -0.18
N PHE A 79 -2.59 -6.14 0.34
CA PHE A 79 -1.30 -6.63 -0.14
C PHE A 79 -1.40 -8.13 -0.34
N THR A 80 -0.69 -8.63 -1.34
CA THR A 80 -0.56 -10.05 -1.65
C THR A 80 0.82 -10.55 -1.30
N ALA A 81 0.95 -11.78 -0.83
CA ALA A 81 2.23 -12.38 -0.53
C ALA A 81 2.30 -13.87 -0.90
N LEU A 82 3.51 -14.33 -1.27
CA LEU A 82 3.82 -15.74 -1.53
C LEU A 82 5.16 -16.09 -0.89
N GLY A 83 5.18 -17.17 -0.10
CA GLY A 83 6.36 -17.68 0.60
C GLY A 83 6.10 -17.92 2.09
N PRO A 84 7.13 -18.32 2.85
CA PRO A 84 6.98 -18.74 4.26
C PRO A 84 6.40 -17.68 5.20
N SER A 85 6.55 -16.39 4.88
CA SER A 85 6.02 -15.29 5.70
C SER A 85 4.71 -14.70 5.15
N ALA A 86 4.10 -15.30 4.13
CA ALA A 86 2.92 -14.76 3.47
C ALA A 86 1.73 -14.61 4.43
N GLU A 87 1.50 -15.62 5.28
CA GLU A 87 0.44 -15.57 6.29
C GLU A 87 0.70 -14.45 7.29
N THR A 88 1.91 -14.40 7.87
CA THR A 88 2.33 -13.33 8.78
C THR A 88 2.10 -11.96 8.18
N LEU A 89 2.55 -11.72 6.95
CA LEU A 89 2.45 -10.41 6.31
C LEU A 89 0.99 -9.99 6.02
N THR A 90 0.12 -10.94 5.66
CA THR A 90 -1.24 -10.63 5.18
C THR A 90 -2.33 -10.76 6.24
N ALA A 91 -2.10 -11.50 7.33
CA ALA A 91 -3.06 -11.72 8.39
C ALA A 91 -3.39 -10.44 9.16
N GLY A 92 -4.63 -10.30 9.63
CA GLY A 92 -5.03 -9.25 10.57
C GLY A 92 -4.74 -7.82 10.10
N HIS A 93 -4.86 -7.55 8.80
CA HIS A 93 -4.71 -6.19 8.27
C HIS A 93 -5.82 -5.30 8.82
N ALA A 94 -5.46 -4.37 9.71
CA ALA A 94 -6.38 -3.45 10.33
C ALA A 94 -7.15 -2.62 9.30
N LEU A 95 -8.43 -2.37 9.58
CA LEU A 95 -9.28 -1.50 8.75
C LEU A 95 -8.94 -0.03 8.98
N ASP A 96 -8.81 0.37 10.25
CA ASP A 96 -8.30 1.70 10.59
C ASP A 96 -6.80 1.79 10.33
N ASN A 97 -6.33 2.98 9.94
CA ASN A 97 -4.92 3.28 9.71
C ASN A 97 -4.29 2.27 8.74
N ARG A 98 -4.80 2.23 7.51
CA ARG A 98 -4.56 1.14 6.54
C ARG A 98 -3.10 0.90 6.15
N PHE A 99 -2.20 1.83 6.45
CA PHE A 99 -0.75 1.69 6.25
C PHE A 99 0.06 1.80 7.55
N GLY A 100 -0.61 1.80 8.70
CA GLY A 100 0.01 1.92 10.01
C GLY A 100 0.75 0.65 10.47
N PRO A 101 1.21 0.61 11.73
CA PRO A 101 2.00 -0.52 12.25
C PRO A 101 1.31 -1.89 12.17
N GLN A 102 -0.03 -1.95 12.19
CA GLN A 102 -0.80 -3.19 12.07
C GLN A 102 -1.09 -3.61 10.60
N SER A 103 -0.51 -2.90 9.64
CA SER A 103 -0.60 -3.21 8.20
C SER A 103 0.50 -4.20 7.77
N PRO A 104 0.39 -4.79 6.56
CA PRO A 104 1.47 -5.57 5.95
C PRO A 104 2.80 -4.82 5.84
N LEU A 105 2.80 -3.48 5.73
CA LEU A 105 4.03 -2.68 5.72
C LEU A 105 4.71 -2.65 7.08
N GLY A 106 3.94 -2.53 8.17
CA GLY A 106 4.48 -2.62 9.53
C GLY A 106 5.13 -3.98 9.78
N ARG A 107 4.44 -5.05 9.40
CA ARG A 107 4.99 -6.41 9.50
C ARG A 107 6.21 -6.63 8.62
N LEU A 108 6.26 -6.03 7.43
CA LEU A 108 7.44 -6.07 6.57
C LEU A 108 8.66 -5.42 7.25
N VAL A 109 8.45 -4.32 7.97
CA VAL A 109 9.49 -3.68 8.79
C VAL A 109 9.92 -4.61 9.93
N ASP A 110 8.98 -5.18 10.66
CA ASP A 110 9.25 -6.07 11.81
C ASP A 110 10.10 -7.28 11.43
N ILE A 111 9.89 -7.86 10.25
CA ILE A 111 10.65 -9.02 9.76
C ILE A 111 11.95 -8.66 9.02
N GLY A 112 12.33 -7.37 8.98
CA GLY A 112 13.55 -6.93 8.29
C GLY A 112 13.48 -7.04 6.77
N GLY A 113 12.29 -6.86 6.19
CA GLY A 113 12.05 -6.94 4.76
C GLY A 113 12.75 -5.83 3.95
N LYS A 114 12.63 -5.94 2.62
CA LYS A 114 13.20 -4.97 1.67
C LYS A 114 12.12 -4.48 0.71
N ILE A 115 12.27 -3.25 0.23
CA ILE A 115 11.43 -2.68 -0.83
C ILE A 115 12.24 -2.63 -2.12
N LEU A 116 11.61 -3.07 -3.21
CA LEU A 116 12.13 -2.98 -4.56
C LEU A 116 11.17 -2.13 -5.41
N LEU A 117 11.64 -1.00 -5.90
CA LEU A 117 11.01 -0.27 -7.00
C LEU A 117 11.61 -0.81 -8.30
N LEU A 118 10.82 -1.55 -9.08
CA LEU A 118 11.27 -2.21 -10.31
C LEU A 118 10.73 -1.46 -11.53
N GLY A 119 11.50 -0.53 -12.09
CA GLY A 119 11.03 0.34 -13.18
C GLY A 119 9.86 1.24 -12.79
N ALA A 120 9.60 1.38 -11.48
CA ALA A 120 8.47 2.12 -10.94
C ALA A 120 8.92 3.52 -10.49
N PRO A 121 8.05 4.54 -10.63
CA PRO A 121 8.33 5.88 -10.12
C PRO A 121 8.40 5.89 -8.58
N HIS A 122 9.08 6.88 -8.00
CA HIS A 122 9.35 6.92 -6.56
C HIS A 122 8.08 7.09 -5.72
N ASP A 123 7.07 7.78 -6.25
CA ASP A 123 5.75 7.97 -5.64
C ASP A 123 4.97 6.66 -5.40
N THR A 124 5.43 5.54 -5.94
CA THR A 124 4.87 4.19 -5.69
C THR A 124 5.45 3.50 -4.46
N ALA A 125 6.43 4.10 -3.77
CA ALA A 125 7.08 3.54 -2.58
C ALA A 125 6.14 3.48 -1.37
N SER A 126 5.21 2.52 -1.36
CA SER A 126 4.13 2.42 -0.37
C SER A 126 4.59 2.41 1.09
N LEU A 127 5.84 1.96 1.37
CA LEU A 127 6.46 2.05 2.70
C LEU A 127 6.38 3.46 3.29
N PHE A 128 6.45 4.50 2.47
CA PHE A 128 6.45 5.88 2.93
C PHE A 128 5.09 6.29 3.51
N HIS A 129 4.01 5.53 3.25
CA HIS A 129 2.75 5.72 3.98
C HIS A 129 2.84 5.24 5.44
N LEU A 130 3.64 4.22 5.73
CA LEU A 130 3.90 3.80 7.12
C LEU A 130 4.67 4.88 7.88
N THR A 131 5.64 5.53 7.24
CA THR A 131 6.41 6.60 7.92
C THR A 131 5.51 7.77 8.30
N GLN A 132 4.47 8.06 7.52
CA GLN A 132 3.47 9.09 7.83
C GLN A 132 2.70 8.76 9.12
N HIS A 133 2.34 7.50 9.34
CA HIS A 133 1.76 7.04 10.61
C HIS A 133 2.73 7.17 11.78
N LEU A 134 3.99 6.77 11.58
CA LEU A 134 5.02 6.79 12.64
C LEU A 134 5.43 8.20 13.06
N VAL A 135 5.34 9.17 12.14
CA VAL A 135 5.50 10.58 12.43
C VAL A 135 4.38 11.11 13.32
N GLY A 136 3.13 10.68 13.08
CA GLY A 136 1.98 11.00 13.92
C GLY A 136 1.47 12.44 13.84
N ALA A 137 1.74 13.15 12.73
CA ALA A 137 1.42 14.57 12.57
C ALA A 137 0.42 14.88 11.43
N TYR A 138 -0.03 13.88 10.68
CA TYR A 138 -0.93 14.08 9.54
C TYR A 138 -2.40 14.15 9.98
N PRO A 139 -3.24 14.96 9.31
CA PRO A 139 -4.65 15.08 9.63
C PRO A 139 -5.38 13.74 9.55
N ALA A 140 -6.27 13.50 10.51
CA ALA A 140 -7.16 12.35 10.48
C ALA A 140 -8.30 12.55 9.47
N VAL A 141 -8.68 11.48 8.79
CA VAL A 141 -9.79 11.45 7.83
C VAL A 141 -10.69 10.26 8.11
N GLU A 142 -11.96 10.38 7.75
CA GLU A 142 -12.89 9.25 7.68
C GLU A 142 -12.92 8.73 6.24
N LYS A 143 -12.95 7.41 6.08
CA LYS A 143 -13.07 6.71 4.81
C LYS A 143 -14.21 5.71 4.88
N ALA A 144 -14.70 5.28 3.73
CA ALA A 144 -15.71 4.24 3.64
C ALA A 144 -15.42 3.26 2.50
N ALA A 145 -15.79 1.99 2.70
CA ALA A 145 -15.69 0.95 1.70
C ALA A 145 -16.81 -0.11 1.85
N PRO A 146 -17.25 -0.75 0.75
CA PRO A 146 -18.23 -1.82 0.81
C PRO A 146 -17.59 -3.14 1.25
N MET A 147 -18.12 -3.74 2.30
CA MET A 147 -17.66 -5.01 2.87
C MET A 147 -18.83 -5.92 3.21
N ILE A 148 -18.58 -7.23 3.32
CA ILE A 148 -19.55 -8.16 3.90
C ILE A 148 -19.40 -8.15 5.43
N VAL A 149 -20.46 -7.76 6.12
CA VAL A 149 -20.55 -7.78 7.59
C VAL A 149 -21.77 -8.60 7.97
N GLN A 150 -21.56 -9.67 8.74
CA GLN A 150 -22.61 -10.61 9.14
C GLN A 150 -23.41 -11.18 7.94
N GLY A 151 -22.74 -11.42 6.81
CA GLY A 151 -23.37 -11.98 5.60
C GLY A 151 -24.02 -10.94 4.67
N GLU A 152 -24.04 -9.67 5.07
CA GLU A 152 -24.67 -8.59 4.28
C GLU A 152 -23.65 -7.57 3.79
N ARG A 153 -23.83 -7.07 2.57
CA ARG A 153 -23.03 -5.96 2.04
C ARG A 153 -23.40 -4.66 2.76
N ARG A 154 -22.41 -4.02 3.37
CA ARG A 154 -22.54 -2.72 4.06
C ARG A 154 -21.37 -1.81 3.72
N TRP A 155 -21.63 -0.51 3.61
CA TRP A 155 -20.59 0.50 3.57
C TRP A 155 -20.11 0.75 5.00
N ILE A 156 -18.88 0.33 5.29
CA ILE A 156 -18.27 0.48 6.60
C ILE A 156 -17.36 1.70 6.58
N ARG A 157 -17.51 2.55 7.60
CA ARG A 157 -16.65 3.70 7.84
C ARG A 157 -15.48 3.30 8.72
N TYR A 158 -14.34 3.90 8.46
CA TYR A 158 -13.10 3.67 9.21
C TYR A 158 -12.22 4.90 9.20
N ARG A 159 -11.28 4.97 10.13
CA ARG A 159 -10.39 6.11 10.32
C ARG A 159 -9.07 5.89 9.60
N ASP A 160 -8.54 6.96 9.04
CA ASP A 160 -7.23 6.97 8.42
C ASP A 160 -6.57 8.34 8.58
N ILE A 161 -5.45 8.54 7.91
CA ILE A 161 -4.80 9.86 7.77
C ILE A 161 -4.78 10.31 6.32
N GLU A 162 -4.55 11.60 6.10
CA GLU A 162 -4.14 12.08 4.78
C GLU A 162 -2.77 11.53 4.41
N TYR A 163 -2.60 11.16 3.13
CA TYR A 163 -1.38 10.57 2.61
C TYR A 163 -0.75 11.42 1.49
N PRO A 164 -0.21 12.59 1.78
CA PRO A 164 0.55 13.36 0.80
C PRO A 164 1.76 12.56 0.29
N ILE A 165 1.98 12.63 -1.03
CA ILE A 165 3.05 11.92 -1.75
C ILE A 165 4.04 12.86 -2.45
N ASP A 166 3.82 14.16 -2.37
CA ASP A 166 4.65 15.23 -2.97
C ASP A 166 6.14 15.14 -2.55
N TRP A 167 6.41 14.60 -1.36
CA TRP A 167 7.76 14.42 -0.83
C TRP A 167 8.43 13.09 -1.21
N PHE A 168 7.73 12.15 -1.87
CA PHE A 168 8.27 10.80 -2.10
C PHE A 168 9.53 10.80 -2.97
N ASP A 169 9.60 11.67 -3.98
CA ASP A 169 10.81 11.84 -4.78
C ASP A 169 12.01 12.25 -3.92
N ALA A 170 11.83 13.29 -3.09
CA ALA A 170 12.87 13.75 -2.17
C ALA A 170 13.24 12.67 -1.14
N GLY A 171 12.25 11.91 -0.65
CA GLY A 171 12.44 10.80 0.27
C GLY A 171 13.31 9.68 -0.33
N VAL A 172 13.07 9.29 -1.58
CA VAL A 172 13.90 8.29 -2.25
C VAL A 172 15.31 8.83 -2.51
N GLU A 173 15.44 10.08 -2.98
CA GLU A 173 16.74 10.69 -3.25
C GLU A 173 17.59 10.84 -1.98
N VAL A 174 17.00 11.21 -0.83
CA VAL A 174 17.75 11.30 0.42
C VAL A 174 18.23 9.91 0.87
N LEU A 175 17.40 8.87 0.75
CA LEU A 175 17.81 7.49 1.06
C LEU A 175 18.99 7.05 0.18
N ILE A 176 19.02 7.44 -1.09
CA ILE A 176 20.13 7.12 -1.99
C ILE A 176 21.38 7.90 -1.59
N SER A 177 21.27 9.20 -1.34
CA SER A 177 22.40 10.05 -0.95
C SER A 177 23.06 9.60 0.36
N LYS A 178 22.29 9.02 1.27
CA LYS A 178 22.76 8.45 2.54
C LYS A 178 23.27 7.02 2.41
N GLY A 179 23.16 6.41 1.24
CA GLY A 179 23.60 5.03 0.98
C GLY A 179 22.65 3.95 1.52
N ILE A 180 21.49 4.33 2.07
CA ILE A 180 20.45 3.41 2.55
C ILE A 180 19.78 2.71 1.38
N ALA A 181 19.50 3.45 0.30
CA ALA A 181 18.96 2.91 -0.94
C ALA A 181 20.03 2.78 -2.02
N LYS A 182 19.93 1.70 -2.80
CA LYS A 182 20.84 1.41 -3.92
C LYS A 182 20.10 1.47 -5.24
N ARG A 183 20.66 2.21 -6.19
CA ARG A 183 20.25 2.18 -7.60
C ARG A 183 20.82 0.93 -8.27
N GLY A 184 20.06 0.37 -9.20
CA GLY A 184 20.46 -0.75 -10.04
C GLY A 184 19.61 -0.84 -11.30
N GLN A 185 19.77 -1.93 -12.04
CA GLN A 185 19.00 -2.21 -13.24
C GLN A 185 18.57 -3.68 -13.28
N VAL A 186 17.37 -3.92 -13.79
CA VAL A 186 16.89 -5.25 -14.19
C VAL A 186 16.55 -5.17 -15.67
N CYS A 187 17.43 -5.71 -16.51
CA CYS A 187 17.42 -5.45 -17.96
C CYS A 187 17.39 -3.93 -18.22
N ALA A 188 16.38 -3.43 -18.94
CA ALA A 188 16.23 -1.99 -19.21
C ALA A 188 15.56 -1.20 -18.05
N ALA A 189 14.98 -1.88 -17.06
CA ALA A 189 14.27 -1.22 -15.97
C ALA A 189 15.26 -0.64 -14.94
N ARG A 190 15.20 0.68 -14.71
CA ARG A 190 15.88 1.32 -13.58
C ARG A 190 15.19 0.91 -12.29
N SER A 191 15.98 0.46 -11.32
CA SER A 191 15.46 -0.11 -10.09
C SER A 191 16.13 0.46 -8.86
N ILE A 192 15.40 0.46 -7.74
CA ILE A 192 15.89 0.92 -6.46
C ILE A 192 15.55 -0.13 -5.40
N LEU A 193 16.53 -0.53 -4.59
CA LEU A 193 16.37 -1.49 -3.51
C LEU A 193 16.83 -0.87 -2.19
N PHE A 194 16.02 -1.01 -1.13
CA PHE A 194 16.38 -0.57 0.21
C PHE A 194 15.78 -1.45 1.33
N PRO A 195 16.45 -1.57 2.49
CA PRO A 195 15.89 -2.21 3.68
C PRO A 195 14.74 -1.39 4.27
N ALA A 196 13.61 -2.04 4.54
CA ALA A 196 12.39 -1.36 4.97
C ALA A 196 12.54 -0.69 6.33
N ALA A 197 13.13 -1.38 7.31
CA ALA A 197 13.26 -0.87 8.68
C ALA A 197 14.17 0.36 8.76
N GLU A 198 15.36 0.30 8.16
CA GLU A 198 16.32 1.41 8.15
C GLU A 198 15.77 2.62 7.37
N ALA A 199 15.15 2.38 6.20
CA ALA A 199 14.52 3.44 5.43
C ALA A 199 13.37 4.11 6.21
N ALA A 200 12.49 3.32 6.84
CA ALA A 200 11.38 3.86 7.62
C ALA A 200 11.87 4.69 8.81
N GLY A 201 12.85 4.17 9.58
CA GLY A 201 13.44 4.89 10.71
C GLY A 201 14.10 6.21 10.28
N TYR A 202 14.89 6.18 9.22
CA TYR A 202 15.53 7.38 8.69
C TYR A 202 14.52 8.43 8.22
N LEU A 203 13.50 8.01 7.47
CA LEU A 203 12.50 8.93 6.92
C LEU A 203 11.60 9.56 7.98
N VAL A 204 11.34 8.87 9.10
CA VAL A 204 10.60 9.45 10.23
C VAL A 204 11.36 10.65 10.81
N GLU A 205 12.65 10.48 11.09
CA GLU A 205 13.49 11.58 11.60
C GLU A 205 13.66 12.68 10.55
N TRP A 206 13.92 12.31 9.30
CA TRP A 206 14.05 13.28 8.21
C TRP A 206 12.79 14.13 8.03
N ARG A 207 11.59 13.54 8.13
CA ARG A 207 10.33 14.30 8.07
C ARG A 207 10.12 15.20 9.27
N ARG A 208 10.53 14.78 10.47
CA ARG A 208 10.49 15.64 11.68
C ARG A 208 11.36 16.88 11.53
N GLU A 209 12.50 16.77 10.86
CA GLU A 209 13.43 17.87 10.62
C GLU A 209 13.02 18.78 9.45
N ASN A 210 12.43 18.22 8.39
CA ASN A 210 12.15 18.93 7.14
C ASN A 210 10.68 19.36 6.98
N GLY A 211 9.87 19.12 8.02
CA GLY A 211 8.48 19.52 8.08
C GLY A 211 7.53 18.62 7.28
N TYR A 212 6.25 18.85 7.51
CA TYR A 212 5.14 18.11 6.90
C TYR A 212 4.35 19.07 6.02
N VAL A 213 4.97 19.56 4.95
CA VAL A 213 4.29 20.51 4.06
C VAL A 213 3.14 19.76 3.38
N SER A 214 1.90 20.05 3.79
CA SER A 214 0.74 19.96 2.90
C SER A 214 0.60 21.34 2.28
N SER A 215 1.11 21.52 1.07
CA SER A 215 0.73 22.68 0.26
C SER A 215 -0.64 22.46 -0.34
#